data_AF-A0A7C0YQK2-F1
#
_entry.id   AF-A0A7C0YQK2-F1
#
_cell.length_a   1.000
_cell.length_b   1.000
_cell.length_c   1.000
_cell.angle_alpha   90.00
_cell.angle_beta   90.00
_cell.angle_gamma   90.00
#
_symmetry.space_group_name_H-M   'P 1'
#
loop_
_entity.id
_entity.type
_entity.pdbx_description
1 polymer ?
#
loop_
_entity_poly.entity_id
_entity_poly.type
_entity_poly.pdbx_seq_one_letter_code
_entity_poly.pdbx_strand_id
1 'polypeptide(L)' 'MRLSLGLVTAMTIRKSIALAKAAEDAGYHRIWVGEDIFHREIFTYLSVLALNTKSIGLGTGITSTYVRNLP' A
#
# COMPACT_ATOMS: atom_id res chain seq x y z
N MET A 1 -3.54 14.12 16.39
CA MET A 1 -2.86 14.06 15.07
C MET A 1 -2.83 12.61 14.61
N ARG A 2 -3.06 12.31 13.32
CA ARG A 2 -3.01 10.93 12.76
C ARG A 2 -1.86 10.85 11.75
N LEU A 3 -0.92 9.93 11.96
CA LEU A 3 0.24 9.73 11.09
C LEU A 3 -0.01 8.55 10.13
N SER A 4 0.44 8.68 8.88
CA SER A 4 0.30 7.66 7.84
C SER A 4 1.64 7.41 7.14
N LEU A 5 1.80 6.21 6.60
CA LEU A 5 3.03 5.77 5.93
C LEU A 5 2.81 5.73 4.41
N GLY A 6 3.75 6.28 3.64
CA GLY A 6 3.80 6.14 2.18
C GLY A 6 4.69 4.96 1.76
N LEU A 7 4.22 4.15 0.81
CA LEU A 7 4.98 3.10 0.14
C LEU A 7 4.80 3.22 -1.38
N VAL A 8 5.62 2.52 -2.15
CA VAL A 8 5.53 2.50 -3.63
C VAL A 8 5.68 1.08 -4.17
N THR A 9 4.99 0.75 -5.25
CA THR A 9 4.97 -0.59 -5.87
C THR A 9 6.33 -1.09 -6.40
N ALA A 10 7.28 -0.19 -6.64
CA ALA A 10 8.65 -0.50 -7.01
C ALA A 10 9.39 -1.25 -5.87
N MET A 11 8.99 -1.04 -4.63
CA MET A 11 9.54 -1.77 -3.48
C MET A 11 9.18 -3.25 -3.54
N THR A 12 10.11 -4.11 -3.09
CA THR A 12 9.82 -5.54 -2.99
C THR A 12 8.68 -5.78 -2.00
N ILE A 13 7.79 -6.71 -2.33
CA ILE A 13 6.61 -6.98 -1.51
C ILE A 13 6.99 -7.43 -0.09
N ARG A 14 8.09 -8.18 0.06
CA ARG A 14 8.62 -8.60 1.37
C ARG A 14 9.01 -7.41 2.25
N LYS A 15 9.67 -6.39 1.69
CA LYS A 15 10.04 -5.18 2.44
C LYS A 15 8.79 -4.40 2.87
N SER A 16 7.81 -4.31 1.97
CA SER A 16 6.57 -3.58 2.27
C SER A 16 5.69 -4.29 3.28
N ILE A 17 5.65 -5.64 3.29
CA ILE A 17 5.00 -6.39 4.37
C ILE A 17 5.65 -6.09 5.73
N ALA A 18 6.99 -6.07 5.80
CA ALA A 18 7.70 -5.77 7.04
C ALA A 18 7.41 -4.36 7.54
N LEU A 19 7.43 -3.37 6.64
CA LEU A 19 7.08 -1.99 6.97
C LEU A 19 5.61 -1.83 7.35
N ALA A 20 4.70 -2.55 6.69
CA ALA A 20 3.27 -2.48 6.98
C ALA A 20 2.94 -2.99 8.38
N LYS A 21 3.54 -4.12 8.78
CA LYS A 21 3.43 -4.67 10.14
C LYS A 21 4.02 -3.70 11.17
N ALA A 22 5.22 -3.17 10.92
CA ALA A 22 5.85 -2.21 11.81
C ALA A 22 5.03 -0.92 11.96
N ALA A 23 4.39 -0.44 10.89
CA ALA A 23 3.52 0.73 10.93
C ALA A 23 2.24 0.45 11.74
N GLU A 24 1.64 -0.72 11.56
CA GLU A 24 0.48 -1.16 12.35
C GLU A 24 0.82 -1.25 13.84
N ASP A 25 1.93 -1.90 14.19
CA ASP A 25 2.41 -2.05 15.56
C ASP A 25 2.75 -0.69 16.21
N ALA A 26 3.25 0.26 15.42
CA ALA A 26 3.55 1.63 15.86
C ALA A 26 2.30 2.55 15.93
N GLY A 27 1.11 2.05 15.60
CA GLY A 27 -0.13 2.81 15.70
C GLY A 27 -0.37 3.82 14.57
N TYR A 28 0.23 3.60 13.39
CA TYR A 28 -0.06 4.42 12.21
C TYR A 28 -1.53 4.25 11.80
N HIS A 29 -2.11 5.33 11.29
CA HIS A 29 -3.52 5.34 10.91
C HIS A 29 -3.78 4.59 9.60
N ARG A 30 -2.88 4.73 8.62
CA ARG A 30 -3.05 4.21 7.26
C ARG A 30 -1.73 4.11 6.50
N ILE A 31 -1.69 3.19 5.54
CA ILE A 31 -0.66 3.10 4.51
C ILE A 31 -1.25 3.54 3.17
N TRP A 32 -0.55 4.44 2.49
CA TRP A 32 -0.85 4.86 1.13
C TRP A 32 0.21 4.29 0.18
N VAL A 33 -0.21 3.54 -0.83
CA VAL A 33 0.70 2.96 -1.83
C VAL A 33 0.59 3.76 -3.12
N GLY A 34 1.70 4.34 -3.57
CA GLY A 34 1.81 4.96 -4.89
C GLY A 34 2.06 3.90 -5.97
N GLU A 35 1.38 4.05 -7.10
CA GLU A 35 1.57 3.18 -8.26
C GLU A 35 2.75 3.67 -9.12
N ASP A 36 3.70 2.77 -9.35
CA ASP A 36 4.80 2.97 -10.29
C ASP A 36 4.49 2.14 -11.54
N ILE A 37 4.13 2.81 -12.63
CA ILE A 37 3.86 2.14 -13.91
C ILE A 37 5.10 1.33 -14.30
N PHE A 38 4.88 0.13 -14.86
CA PHE A 38 5.89 -0.90 -15.16
C PHE A 38 6.47 -1.67 -13.95
N HIS A 39 5.92 -1.46 -12.74
CA HIS A 39 6.22 -2.28 -11.58
C HIS A 39 5.04 -3.15 -11.18
N ARG A 40 5.00 -3.61 -9.92
CA ARG A 40 3.95 -4.50 -9.40
C ARG A 40 2.59 -3.80 -9.44
N GLU A 41 1.56 -4.55 -9.83
CA GLU A 41 0.19 -4.03 -9.89
C GLU A 41 -0.32 -3.65 -8.48
N ILE A 42 -0.89 -2.45 -8.35
CA ILE A 42 -1.17 -1.82 -7.05
C ILE A 42 -2.27 -2.52 -6.24
N PHE A 43 -3.33 -3.05 -6.87
CA PHE A 43 -4.42 -3.70 -6.14
C PHE A 43 -4.00 -5.05 -5.59
N THR A 44 -3.23 -5.81 -6.38
CA THR A 44 -2.56 -7.03 -5.94
C THR A 44 -1.59 -6.72 -4.80
N TYR A 45 -0.81 -5.65 -4.92
CA TYR A 45 0.10 -5.19 -3.87
C TYR A 45 -0.63 -4.90 -2.55
N LEU A 46 -1.70 -4.09 -2.61
CA LEU A 46 -2.54 -3.76 -1.47
C LEU A 46 -3.24 -4.99 -0.89
N SER A 47 -3.66 -5.94 -1.72
CA SER A 47 -4.26 -7.20 -1.28
C SER A 47 -3.28 -8.04 -0.47
N VAL A 48 -2.03 -8.13 -0.91
CA VAL A 48 -0.98 -8.83 -0.13
C VAL A 48 -0.69 -8.11 1.19
N LEU A 49 -0.68 -6.77 1.20
CA LEU A 49 -0.58 -6.03 2.47
C LEU A 49 -1.77 -6.32 3.38
N ALA A 50 -2.99 -6.34 2.85
CA ALA A 50 -4.21 -6.63 3.60
C ALA A 50 -4.19 -8.02 4.23
N LEU A 51 -3.65 -9.03 3.54
CA LEU A 51 -3.46 -10.38 4.09
C LEU A 51 -2.43 -10.44 5.22
N ASN A 52 -1.59 -9.42 5.37
CA ASN A 52 -0.47 -9.39 6.31
C ASN A 52 -0.64 -8.36 7.45
N THR A 53 -1.73 -7.61 7.47
CA THR A 53 -2.09 -6.63 8.50
C THR A 53 -3.52 -6.89 8.98
N LYS A 54 -3.91 -6.35 10.15
CA LYS A 54 -5.21 -6.68 10.77
C LYS A 54 -6.18 -5.50 10.84
N SER A 55 -5.70 -4.29 11.03
CA SER A 55 -6.53 -3.12 11.34
C SER A 55 -6.05 -1.81 10.74
N ILE A 56 -4.78 -1.71 10.32
CA ILE A 56 -4.28 -0.49 9.65
C ILE A 56 -5.02 -0.26 8.33
N GLY A 57 -5.42 0.98 8.08
CA GLY A 57 -6.06 1.34 6.82
C GLY A 57 -5.09 1.16 5.65
N LEU A 58 -5.58 0.71 4.50
CA LEU A 58 -4.80 0.58 3.27
C LEU A 58 -5.50 1.34 2.13
N GLY A 59 -4.75 1.96 1.24
CA GLY A 59 -5.31 2.65 0.07
C GLY A 59 -4.27 3.03 -0.98
N THR A 60 -4.75 3.35 -2.18
CA THR A 60 -3.93 3.90 -3.26
C THR A 60 -3.65 5.39 -2.99
N GLY A 61 -2.40 5.83 -3.17
CA GLY A 61 -2.01 7.23 -3.02
C GLY A 61 -0.95 7.65 -4.05
N ILE A 62 -1.22 7.61 -5.36
CA ILE A 62 -2.52 7.39 -6.04
C ILE A 62 -2.40 6.26 -7.08
N THR A 63 -3.53 5.88 -7.68
CA THR A 63 -3.57 5.04 -8.89
C THR A 63 -4.07 5.85 -10.09
N SER A 64 -3.58 5.56 -11.29
CA SER A 64 -3.95 6.30 -12.50
C SER A 64 -5.18 5.69 -13.19
N THR A 65 -6.16 6.53 -13.54
CA THR A 65 -7.32 6.15 -14.36
C THR A 65 -6.98 5.99 -15.83
N TYR A 66 -5.85 6.54 -16.30
CA TYR A 66 -5.42 6.39 -17.70
C TYR A 66 -4.97 4.97 -18.04
N VAL A 67 -4.57 4.19 -17.02
CA VAL A 67 -4.07 2.81 -17.17
C VAL A 67 -5.06 1.77 -16.66
N ARG A 68 -6.28 2.19 -16.31
CA ARG A 68 -7.36 1.31 -15.84
C ARG A 68 -8.66 1.72 -16.47
N ASN A 69 -9.38 0.75 -17.01
CA ASN A 69 -10.77 0.99 -17.36
C ASN A 69 -11.59 1.04 -16.06
N LEU A 70 -12.32 2.14 -15.85
CA LEU A 70 -13.33 2.20 -14.80
C LEU A 70 -14.68 1.80 -15.42
N PRO A 71 -15.42 0.86 -14.82
CA PRO A 71 -16.79 0.56 -15.24
C PRO A 71 -17.75 1.73 -15.00
#